data_AF-A0A429Z8S6-F1
#
_entry.id   AF-A0A429Z8S6-F1
#
_cell.length_a   1.000
_cell.length_b   1.000
_cell.length_c   1.000
_cell.angle_alpha   90.00
_cell.angle_beta   90.00
_cell.angle_gamma   90.00
#
_symmetry.space_group_name_H-M   'P 1'
#
loop_
_entity.id
_entity.type
_entity.pdbx_description
1 polymer ?
#
loop_
_entity_poly.entity_id
_entity_poly.type
_entity_poly.pdbx_seq_one_letter_code
_entity_poly.pdbx_strand_id
1 'polypeptide(L)' 'MLNKGNIDTYVKKLLKQIALENDIQIVEMKSDKDHIHRLIECKSQHYIPNIFKGFKDYPELKNRL' A
#
# COMPACT_ATOMS: atom_id res chain seq x y z
N MET A 1 11.02 -14.34 15.35
CA MET A 1 10.21 -13.15 15.66
C MET A 1 10.47 -12.10 14.57
N LEU A 2 9.51 -11.82 13.70
CA LEU A 2 9.64 -10.75 12.70
C LEU A 2 9.60 -9.40 13.44
N ASN A 3 10.73 -8.69 13.49
CA ASN A 3 10.81 -7.35 14.07
C ASN A 3 9.75 -6.44 13.41
N LYS A 4 8.87 -5.80 14.19
CA LYS A 4 7.80 -4.92 13.70
C LYS A 4 8.28 -3.87 12.68
N GLY A 5 9.48 -3.33 12.87
CA GLY A 5 10.07 -2.37 11.91
C GLY A 5 10.31 -2.96 10.52
N ASN A 6 10.52 -4.28 10.43
CA ASN A 6 10.74 -4.97 9.16
C ASN A 6 9.42 -5.14 8.40
N ILE A 7 8.32 -5.42 9.10
CA ILE A 7 6.98 -5.55 8.51
C ILE A 7 6.49 -4.20 8.01
N ASP A 8 6.59 -3.14 8.82
CA ASP A 8 6.19 -1.79 8.40
C ASP A 8 6.95 -1.33 7.13
N THR A 9 8.27 -1.51 7.13
CA THR A 9 9.11 -1.16 5.99
C THR A 9 8.73 -1.95 4.73
N TYR A 10 8.48 -3.25 4.89
CA TYR A 10 8.07 -4.12 3.78
C TYR A 10 6.71 -3.70 3.20
N VAL A 11 5.71 -3.49 4.05
CA VAL A 11 4.36 -3.06 3.62
C VAL A 11 4.44 -1.71 2.92
N LYS A 12 5.19 -0.74 3.46
CA LYS A 12 5.39 0.57 2.80
C LYS A 12 6.06 0.44 1.44
N LYS A 13 7.05 -0.44 1.28
CA LYS A 13 7.68 -0.71 -0.03
C LYS A 13 6.68 -1.29 -1.02
N LEU A 14 5.89 -2.29 -0.61
CA LEU A 14 4.88 -2.90 -1.47
C LEU A 14 3.83 -1.88 -1.92
N LEU A 15 3.33 -1.06 -0.99
CA LEU A 15 2.37 0.01 -1.30
C LEU A 15 2.92 1.04 -2.29
N LYS A 16 4.21 1.39 -2.20
CA LYS A 16 4.86 2.27 -3.16
C LYS A 16 4.98 1.63 -4.55
N GLN A 17 5.28 0.35 -4.62
CA GLN A 17 5.34 -0.38 -5.88
C GLN A 17 3.98 -0.44 -6.57
N ILE A 18 2.91 -0.74 -5.81
CA ILE A 18 1.54 -0.73 -6.33
C ILE A 18 1.16 0.65 -6.87
N ALA A 19 1.49 1.71 -6.12
CA ALA A 19 1.20 3.07 -6.55
C ALA A 19 1.91 3.39 -7.87
N LEU A 20 3.18 3.01 -8.01
CA LEU A 20 3.94 3.15 -9.25
C LEU A 20 3.30 2.38 -10.43
N GLU A 21 2.93 1.12 -10.22
CA GLU A 21 2.30 0.27 -11.24
C GLU A 21 0.93 0.79 -11.69
N ASN A 22 0.27 1.61 -10.87
CA ASN A 22 -1.04 2.18 -11.14
C ASN A 22 -0.99 3.68 -11.52
N ASP A 23 0.20 4.26 -11.76
CA ASP A 23 0.39 5.68 -12.04
C ASP A 23 -0.26 6.60 -10.98
N ILE A 24 -0.08 6.23 -9.70
CA ILE A 24 -0.56 6.94 -8.52
C ILE A 24 0.64 7.52 -7.78
N GLN A 25 0.55 8.79 -7.43
CA GLN A 25 1.53 9.42 -6.57
C GLN A 25 1.08 9.32 -5.11
N ILE A 26 1.94 8.78 -4.25
CA ILE A 26 1.76 8.86 -2.80
C ILE A 26 2.39 10.17 -2.33
N VAL A 27 1.56 11.10 -1.86
CA VAL A 27 1.99 12.39 -1.31
C VAL A 27 2.44 12.23 0.14
N GLU A 28 1.67 11.47 0.93
CA GLU A 28 2.01 11.14 2.31
C GLU A 28 1.61 9.71 2.67
N MET A 29 2.39 9.08 3.56
CA MET A 29 2.11 7.75 4.07
C MET A 29 2.57 7.62 5.52
N LYS A 30 1.60 7.46 6.44
CA LYS A 30 1.85 7.29 7.87
C LYS A 30 1.26 5.95 8.32
N SER A 31 2.05 5.17 9.05
CA SER A 31 1.60 3.94 9.68
C SER A 31 1.43 4.12 11.17
N ASP A 32 0.37 3.53 11.70
CA ASP A 32 0.09 3.37 13.12
C ASP A 32 0.06 1.86 13.45
N LYS A 33 -0.31 1.49 14.68
CA LYS A 33 -0.15 0.10 15.18
C LYS A 33 -0.95 -0.94 14.39
N ASP A 34 -2.09 -0.57 13.83
CA ASP A 34 -3.08 -1.45 13.22
C ASP A 34 -3.60 -0.95 11.86
N HIS A 35 -3.17 0.23 11.40
CA HIS A 35 -3.62 0.82 10.15
C HIS A 35 -2.57 1.74 9.51
N ILE A 36 -2.80 2.11 8.24
CA ILE A 36 -1.95 3.03 7.48
C ILE A 36 -2.82 4.11 6.85
N HIS A 37 -2.49 5.37 7.11
CA HIS A 37 -3.04 6.55 6.44
C HIS A 37 -2.22 6.87 5.20
N ARG A 38 -2.88 7.16 4.07
CA ARG A 38 -2.23 7.54 2.82
C ARG A 38 -2.96 8.71 2.19
N LEU A 39 -2.19 9.73 1.81
CA LEU A 39 -2.62 10.77 0.90
C LEU A 39 -2.07 10.44 -0.48
N ILE A 40 -2.96 10.32 -1.47
CA ILE A 40 -2.58 10.01 -2.85
C ILE A 40 -3.11 11.08 -3.80
N GLU A 41 -2.37 11.28 -4.88
CA GLU A 41 -2.78 12.04 -6.05
C GLU A 41 -2.88 11.06 -7.24
N CYS A 42 -4.00 11.14 -7.95
CA CYS A 42 -4.28 10.26 -9.09
C CYS A 42 -5.13 10.98 -10.13
N LYS A 43 -5.02 10.55 -11.39
CA LYS A 43 -5.85 11.06 -12.49
C LYS A 43 -7.32 10.68 -12.28
N SER A 44 -8.25 11.51 -12.74
CA SER A 44 -9.70 11.26 -12.64
C SER A 44 -10.17 9.98 -13.35
N GLN A 45 -9.37 9.48 -14.29
CA GLN A 45 -9.58 8.19 -14.99
C GLN A 45 -9.31 6.97 -14.09
N HIS A 46 -8.66 7.14 -12.93
CA HIS A 46 -8.43 6.06 -11.97
C HIS A 46 -9.64 5.90 -11.06
N TYR A 47 -10.52 4.93 -11.40
CA TYR A 47 -11.64 4.55 -10.54
C TYR A 47 -11.11 3.99 -9.21
N ILE A 48 -11.33 4.73 -8.11
CA ILE A 48 -10.82 4.43 -6.76
C ILE A 48 -11.00 2.96 -6.34
N PRO A 49 -12.12 2.27 -6.65
CA PRO A 49 -12.27 0.85 -6.34
C PRO A 49 -11.25 -0.08 -7.02
N ASN A 50 -10.80 0.21 -8.24
CA ASN A 50 -9.80 -0.61 -8.95
C ASN A 50 -8.42 -0.47 -8.31
N ILE A 51 -8.09 0.76 -7.91
CA ILE A 51 -6.89 1.07 -7.14
C ILE A 51 -6.86 0.26 -5.84
N PHE A 52 -7.97 0.29 -5.09
CA PHE A 52 -8.07 -0.41 -3.80
C PHE A 52 -8.03 -1.93 -3.93
N LYS A 53 -8.54 -2.47 -5.03
CA LYS A 53 -8.45 -3.91 -5.32
C LYS A 53 -7.00 -4.36 -5.52
N GLY A 54 -6.21 -3.58 -6.26
CA GLY A 54 -4.76 -3.78 -6.36
C GLY A 54 -4.12 -3.87 -4.98
N PHE A 55 -4.42 -2.91 -4.08
CA PHE A 55 -3.86 -2.89 -2.72
C PHE A 55 -4.27 -4.06 -1.81
N LYS A 56 -5.40 -4.74 -2.06
CA LYS A 56 -5.91 -5.83 -1.20
C LYS A 56 -5.53 -7.23 -1.69
N ASP A 57 -5.38 -7.44 -2.99
CA ASP A 57 -5.17 -8.75 -3.58
C ASP A 57 -3.67 -9.07 -3.78
N TYR A 58 -2.89 -9.03 -2.70
CA TYR A 58 -1.51 -9.51 -2.68
C TYR A 58 -1.42 -10.88 -1.99
N PRO A 59 -1.30 -12.00 -2.75
CA PRO A 59 -1.22 -13.35 -2.20
C PRO A 59 -0.03 -13.53 -1.24
N GLU A 60 1.06 -12.80 -1.48
CA GLU A 60 2.28 -12.84 -0.68
C GLU A 60 2.09 -12.35 0.76
N LEU A 61 1.12 -11.45 1.00
CA LEU A 61 0.75 -11.00 2.35
C LEU A 61 -0.16 -11.99 3.05
N LYS A 62 -1.01 -12.74 2.32
CA LYS A 62 -1.91 -13.75 2.89
C LYS A 62 -1.17 -15.01 3.38
N ASN A 63 -0.05 -15.36 2.75
CA ASN A 63 0.73 -16.55 3.12
C ASN A 63 1.79 -16.30 4.23
N ARG A 64 1.89 -15.06 4.72
CA ARG A 64 2.92 -14.64 5.71
C ARG A 64 2.34 -14.09 7.02
N LEU A 65 1.01 -14.02 7.14
CA LEU A 65 0.25 -13.73 8.35
C LEU A 65 -0.45 -15.01 8.81
#